data_AF-A0A6J7SAT1-F1
#
_entry.id   AF-A0A6J7SAT1-F1
#
_cell.length_a   1.000
_cell.length_b   1.000
_cell.length_c   1.000
_cell.angle_alpha   90.00
_cell.angle_beta   90.00
_cell.angle_gamma   90.00
#
_symmetry.space_group_name_H-M   'P 1'
#
loop_
_entity.id
_entity.type
_entity.pdbx_description
1 polymer ?
#
loop_
_entity_poly.entity_id
_entity_poly.type
_entity_poly.pdbx_seq_one_letter_code
_entity_poly.pdbx_strand_id
1 'polypeptide(L)'
;MGIGTHRGSGHLHSTRYRDNSDEIDLDRTLEVLSEVPLPEDDDIIVRERIIRKRSIILAVDVSGSMRGERFHTAAATVGALAGELRHDYLGVIAFWSDAAVLVRLGDTFKPTQVLDHLLRIPAQGLTNVSFPLEVAAAELARRAVPDSRVVLLSDCVHNAGRDPRGAAARLPRVDVMLDASGEKDEQLGREIAAAGRGRFLVIKGFRDVAPALTAFFER
;
A
#
# COMPACT_ATOMS: atom_id res chain seq x y z
N MET A 1 17.43 -16.91 17.52
CA MET A 1 17.33 -16.08 16.30
C MET A 1 16.32 -16.76 15.38
N GLY A 2 15.14 -16.16 15.24
CA GLY A 2 14.04 -16.77 14.48
C GLY A 2 14.19 -16.47 12.99
N ILE A 3 14.24 -17.51 12.18
CA ILE A 3 14.14 -17.44 10.72
C ILE A 3 12.70 -17.06 10.33
N GLY A 4 12.49 -15.79 9.97
CA GLY A 4 11.21 -15.27 9.52
C GLY A 4 10.92 -15.73 8.10
N THR A 5 10.01 -16.69 7.93
CA THR A 5 9.54 -17.13 6.62
C THR A 5 8.57 -16.09 6.03
N HIS A 6 9.10 -15.11 5.32
CA HIS A 6 8.28 -14.10 4.62
C HIS A 6 7.85 -14.61 3.23
N ARG A 7 6.62 -15.15 3.16
CA ARG A 7 5.99 -15.65 1.94
C ARG A 7 5.48 -14.50 1.05
N GLY A 8 6.33 -14.02 0.13
CA GLY A 8 5.92 -13.19 -1.03
C GLY A 8 5.96 -13.95 -2.36
N SER A 9 5.17 -13.57 -3.35
CA SER A 9 5.08 -14.21 -4.68
C SER A 9 6.12 -13.67 -5.70
N GLY A 10 7.40 -13.62 -5.32
CA GLY A 10 8.49 -13.16 -6.19
C GLY A 10 9.12 -14.29 -7.04
N HIS A 11 9.66 -13.95 -8.21
CA HIS A 11 10.46 -14.89 -9.00
C HIS A 11 11.84 -15.09 -8.33
N LEU A 12 12.28 -16.35 -8.22
CA LEU A 12 13.60 -16.71 -7.71
C LEU A 12 14.64 -16.55 -8.83
N HIS A 13 15.79 -15.97 -8.51
CA HIS A 13 16.92 -15.86 -9.43
C HIS A 13 18.16 -16.44 -8.75
N SER A 14 18.82 -17.39 -9.40
CA SER A 14 20.04 -17.99 -8.87
C SER A 14 21.23 -17.06 -9.13
N THR A 15 21.98 -16.72 -8.09
CA THR A 15 23.18 -15.88 -8.15
C THR A 15 24.26 -16.47 -7.25
N ARG A 16 25.50 -16.01 -7.42
CA ARG A 16 26.59 -16.35 -6.49
C ARG A 16 26.34 -15.69 -5.14
N TYR A 17 26.71 -16.38 -4.08
CA TYR A 17 26.62 -15.87 -2.73
C TYR A 17 27.41 -14.57 -2.59
N ARG A 18 26.71 -13.52 -2.17
CA ARG A 18 27.25 -12.29 -1.61
C ARG A 18 26.45 -12.07 -0.34
N ASP A 19 27.14 -11.74 0.76
CA ASP A 19 26.62 -11.67 2.12
C ASP A 19 25.10 -11.40 2.24
N ASN A 20 24.43 -12.14 3.14
CA ASN A 20 23.02 -11.95 3.53
C ASN A 20 21.94 -12.53 2.56
N SER A 21 22.16 -13.77 2.09
CA SER A 21 21.19 -14.55 1.31
C SER A 21 20.47 -15.62 2.13
N ASP A 22 19.17 -15.81 1.88
CA ASP A 22 18.28 -16.63 2.74
C ASP A 22 18.00 -18.06 2.20
N GLU A 23 18.38 -18.38 0.96
CA GLU A 23 18.09 -19.69 0.33
C GLU A 23 19.24 -20.16 -0.58
N ILE A 24 19.76 -21.37 -0.34
CA ILE A 24 20.80 -22.01 -1.18
C ILE A 24 20.13 -22.79 -2.31
N ASP A 25 20.60 -22.59 -3.54
CA ASP A 25 20.28 -23.42 -4.70
C ASP A 25 21.17 -24.66 -4.68
N LEU A 26 20.76 -25.70 -3.95
CA LEU A 26 21.57 -26.90 -3.76
C LEU A 26 21.95 -27.58 -5.08
N ASP A 27 21.00 -27.70 -6.01
CA ASP A 27 21.23 -28.36 -7.29
C ASP A 27 22.29 -27.61 -8.09
N ARG A 28 22.17 -26.28 -8.18
CA ARG A 28 23.13 -25.45 -8.94
C ARG A 28 24.47 -25.32 -8.25
N THR A 29 24.49 -25.32 -6.91
CA THR A 29 25.73 -25.33 -6.12
C THR A 29 26.48 -26.64 -6.33
N LEU A 30 25.79 -27.79 -6.31
CA LEU A 30 26.42 -29.09 -6.56
C LEU A 30 27.05 -29.18 -7.95
N GLU A 31 26.42 -28.58 -8.98
CA GLU A 31 27.01 -28.49 -10.32
C GLU A 31 28.33 -27.70 -10.31
N VAL A 32 28.36 -26.51 -9.67
CA VAL A 32 29.57 -25.69 -9.58
C VAL A 32 30.67 -26.41 -8.79
N LEU A 33 30.33 -26.98 -7.64
CA LEU A 33 31.30 -27.69 -6.79
C LEU A 33 31.85 -28.96 -7.44
N SER A 34 31.15 -29.55 -8.40
CA SER A 34 31.65 -30.71 -9.14
C SER A 34 32.81 -30.36 -10.10
N GLU A 35 32.94 -29.08 -10.47
CA GLU A 35 33.93 -28.59 -11.42
C GLU A 35 35.09 -27.82 -10.74
N VAL A 36 34.96 -27.50 -9.45
CA VAL A 36 35.93 -26.67 -8.70
C VAL A 36 36.58 -27.50 -7.57
N PRO A 37 37.89 -27.82 -7.66
CA PRO A 37 38.58 -28.66 -6.67
C PRO A 37 38.75 -28.01 -5.28
N LEU A 38 38.72 -26.68 -5.21
CA LEU A 38 38.89 -25.86 -4.00
C LEU A 38 37.91 -24.70 -4.06
N PRO A 39 36.67 -24.88 -3.57
CA PRO A 39 35.63 -23.86 -3.68
C PRO A 39 35.84 -22.72 -2.68
N GLU A 40 35.50 -21.51 -3.14
CA GLU A 40 35.42 -20.29 -2.34
C GLU A 40 33.95 -20.00 -1.95
N ASP A 41 33.71 -19.08 -1.01
CA ASP A 41 32.36 -18.80 -0.50
C ASP A 41 31.39 -18.31 -1.60
N ASP A 42 31.88 -17.67 -2.67
CA ASP A 42 31.06 -17.22 -3.79
C ASP A 42 30.73 -18.32 -4.82
N ASP A 43 31.29 -19.53 -4.66
CA ASP A 43 30.91 -20.71 -5.44
C ASP A 43 29.59 -21.34 -4.95
N ILE A 44 29.10 -20.90 -3.80
CA ILE A 44 27.75 -21.22 -3.32
C ILE A 44 26.74 -20.43 -4.16
N ILE A 45 25.81 -21.15 -4.80
CA ILE A 45 24.73 -20.52 -5.55
C ILE A 45 23.53 -20.38 -4.63
N VAL A 46 23.02 -19.16 -4.53
CA VAL A 46 21.86 -18.80 -3.72
C VAL A 46 20.71 -18.34 -4.60
N ARG A 47 19.49 -18.62 -4.17
CA ARG A 47 18.29 -18.10 -4.80
C ARG A 47 17.92 -16.78 -4.14
N GLU A 48 18.23 -15.68 -4.82
CA GLU A 48 17.76 -14.39 -4.40
C GLU A 48 16.34 -14.16 -4.93
N ARG A 49 15.46 -13.68 -4.05
CA ARG A 49 14.13 -13.24 -4.44
C ARG A 49 14.20 -11.80 -4.89
N ILE A 50 13.94 -11.54 -6.17
CA ILE A 50 13.77 -10.17 -6.65
C ILE A 50 12.44 -9.64 -6.10
N ILE A 51 12.47 -8.98 -4.94
CA ILE A 51 11.32 -8.22 -4.43
C ILE A 51 11.19 -6.98 -5.31
N ARG A 52 10.36 -7.06 -6.36
CA ARG A 52 9.97 -5.87 -7.11
C ARG A 52 9.13 -4.99 -6.19
N LYS A 53 9.70 -3.86 -5.77
CA LYS A 53 8.96 -2.86 -4.98
C LYS A 53 7.69 -2.46 -5.74
N ARG A 54 6.55 -2.48 -5.08
CA ARG A 54 5.26 -2.04 -5.63
C ARG A 54 5.09 -0.55 -5.36
N SER A 55 4.26 0.13 -6.13
CA SER A 55 3.82 1.49 -5.83
C SER A 55 2.44 1.45 -5.20
N ILE A 56 2.32 1.88 -3.96
CA ILE A 56 1.08 1.87 -3.21
C ILE A 56 0.77 3.30 -2.79
N ILE A 57 -0.40 3.79 -3.22
CA ILE A 57 -0.94 5.04 -2.72
C ILE A 57 -2.10 4.72 -1.78
N LEU A 58 -2.01 5.20 -0.55
CA LEU A 58 -3.10 5.16 0.39
C LEU A 58 -3.87 6.48 0.34
N ALA A 59 -5.16 6.42 0.00
CA ALA A 59 -6.07 7.55 0.07
C ALA A 59 -6.99 7.40 1.30
N VAL A 60 -6.87 8.31 2.26
CA VAL A 60 -7.57 8.27 3.56
C VAL A 60 -8.60 9.39 3.63
N ASP A 61 -9.85 9.00 3.88
CA ASP A 61 -10.95 9.93 4.10
C ASP A 61 -10.84 10.61 5.47
N VAL A 62 -10.90 11.94 5.47
CA VAL A 62 -10.85 12.79 6.67
C VAL A 62 -12.01 13.80 6.70
N SER A 63 -13.05 13.61 5.88
CA SER A 63 -14.22 14.48 5.75
C SER A 63 -15.05 14.65 7.03
N GLY A 64 -15.10 13.62 7.88
CA GLY A 64 -15.84 13.68 9.15
C GLY A 64 -15.14 14.50 10.24
N SER A 65 -15.81 14.70 11.39
CA SER A 65 -15.17 15.38 12.53
C SER A 65 -14.00 14.55 13.06
N MET A 66 -12.77 14.88 12.65
CA MET A 66 -11.55 14.36 13.26
C MET A 66 -11.31 14.97 14.66
N ARG A 67 -12.34 15.01 15.51
CA ARG A 67 -12.20 15.42 16.91
C ARG A 67 -11.55 14.28 17.68
N GLY A 68 -10.34 14.52 18.20
CA GLY A 68 -9.66 13.71 19.22
C GLY A 68 -9.39 12.24 18.84
N GLU A 69 -10.37 11.36 19.01
CA GLU A 69 -10.21 9.91 18.86
C GLU A 69 -9.97 9.44 17.41
N ARG A 70 -10.59 10.10 16.42
CA ARG A 70 -10.41 9.75 14.99
C ARG A 70 -9.02 10.15 14.47
N PHE A 71 -8.36 11.12 15.10
CA PHE A 71 -6.99 11.50 14.76
C PHE A 71 -5.97 10.43 15.19
N HIS A 72 -6.08 9.92 16.42
CA HIS A 72 -5.25 8.81 16.88
C HIS A 72 -5.46 7.54 16.07
N THR A 73 -6.70 7.33 15.62
CA THR A 73 -7.09 6.29 14.66
C THR A 73 -6.35 6.46 13.33
N ALA A 74 -6.44 7.61 12.67
CA ALA A 74 -5.75 7.88 11.41
C ALA A 74 -4.22 7.75 11.56
N ALA A 75 -3.66 8.24 12.66
CA ALA A 75 -2.25 8.10 13.00
C ALA A 75 -1.81 6.65 13.20
N ALA A 76 -2.58 5.86 13.96
CA ALA A 76 -2.33 4.44 14.18
C ALA A 76 -2.45 3.65 12.88
N THR A 77 -3.43 3.99 12.04
CA THR A 77 -3.61 3.44 10.70
C THR A 77 -2.38 3.71 9.84
N VAL A 78 -1.94 4.97 9.70
CA VAL A 78 -0.72 5.33 8.95
C VAL A 78 0.53 4.63 9.52
N GLY A 79 0.67 4.57 10.85
CA GLY A 79 1.80 3.90 11.49
C GLY A 79 1.84 2.39 11.22
N ALA A 80 0.70 1.71 11.33
CA ALA A 80 0.58 0.30 11.01
C ALA A 80 0.86 0.03 9.52
N LEU A 81 0.33 0.90 8.65
CA LEU A 81 0.58 0.88 7.21
C LEU A 81 2.04 1.02 6.84
N ALA A 82 2.76 1.94 7.47
CA ALA A 82 4.18 2.15 7.22
C ALA A 82 5.02 0.90 7.57
N GLY A 83 4.62 0.14 8.59
CA GLY A 83 5.27 -1.12 8.96
C GLY A 83 5.01 -2.25 7.96
N GLU A 84 3.74 -2.43 7.59
CA GLU A 84 3.32 -3.46 6.62
C GLU A 84 3.91 -3.21 5.21
N LEU A 85 4.03 -1.94 4.81
CA LEU A 85 4.43 -1.54 3.46
C LEU A 85 5.90 -1.08 3.36
N ARG A 86 6.75 -1.45 4.33
CA ARG A 86 8.16 -1.00 4.39
C ARG A 86 9.02 -1.34 3.17
N HIS A 87 8.61 -2.34 2.38
CA HIS A 87 9.31 -2.77 1.16
C HIS A 87 8.71 -2.17 -0.13
N ASP A 88 7.64 -1.38 -0.02
CA ASP A 88 6.96 -0.75 -1.15
C ASP A 88 7.32 0.74 -1.24
N TYR A 89 7.09 1.33 -2.41
CA TYR A 89 7.00 2.78 -2.51
C TYR A 89 5.62 3.20 -2.02
N LEU A 90 5.59 3.85 -0.86
CA LEU A 90 4.36 4.33 -0.25
C LEU A 90 4.16 5.82 -0.56
N GLY A 91 2.94 6.18 -0.97
CA GLY A 91 2.42 7.54 -0.96
C GLY A 91 1.16 7.60 -0.10
N VAL A 92 0.91 8.74 0.54
CA VAL A 92 -0.27 8.94 1.41
C VAL A 92 -0.97 10.23 1.01
N ILE A 93 -2.27 10.13 0.77
CA ILE A 93 -3.17 11.22 0.44
C ILE A 93 -4.27 11.24 1.50
N ALA A 94 -4.54 12.40 2.09
CA ALA A 94 -5.76 12.62 2.86
C ALA A 94 -6.75 13.45 2.05
N PHE A 95 -8.05 13.18 2.16
CA PHE A 95 -9.06 13.89 1.38
C PHE A 95 -10.37 14.16 2.12
N TRP A 96 -11.06 15.21 1.68
CA TRP A 96 -12.37 15.68 2.13
C TRP A 96 -13.10 16.25 0.89
N SER A 97 -13.52 17.51 0.87
CA SER A 97 -13.91 18.21 -0.37
C SER A 97 -12.72 18.45 -1.33
N ASP A 98 -11.50 18.42 -0.80
CA ASP A 98 -10.23 18.60 -1.49
C ASP A 98 -9.27 17.45 -1.08
N ALA A 99 -8.01 17.45 -1.51
CA ALA A 99 -7.05 16.42 -1.18
C ALA A 99 -5.64 16.97 -0.95
N ALA A 100 -4.95 16.44 0.05
CA ALA A 100 -3.59 16.78 0.40
C ALA A 100 -2.68 15.56 0.32
N VAL A 101 -1.59 15.67 -0.44
CA VAL A 101 -0.52 14.67 -0.45
C VAL A 101 0.31 14.85 0.82
N LEU A 102 0.20 13.91 1.76
CA LEU A 102 0.94 13.93 3.02
C LEU A 102 2.33 13.31 2.88
N VAL A 103 2.46 12.30 2.02
CA VAL A 103 3.71 11.62 1.68
C VAL A 103 3.72 11.41 0.17
N ARG A 104 4.73 11.92 -0.52
CA ARG A 104 4.91 11.65 -1.95
C ARG A 104 5.36 10.21 -2.14
N LEU A 105 4.95 9.62 -3.25
CA LEU A 105 5.25 8.22 -3.57
C LEU A 105 6.76 7.92 -3.55
N GLY A 106 7.18 7.13 -2.56
CA GLY A 106 8.57 6.67 -2.41
C GLY A 106 9.48 7.59 -1.59
N ASP A 107 8.94 8.67 -1.02
CA ASP A 107 9.67 9.51 -0.08
C ASP A 107 9.84 8.78 1.27
N THR A 108 10.97 9.04 1.92
CA THR A 108 11.16 8.67 3.32
C THR A 108 10.40 9.66 4.21
N PHE A 109 9.61 9.17 5.16
CA PHE A 109 8.87 10.00 6.08
C PHE A 109 8.92 9.47 7.51
N LYS A 110 8.77 10.36 8.49
CA LYS A 110 8.52 10.00 9.89
C LYS A 110 7.02 10.02 10.14
N PRO A 111 6.45 9.07 10.89
CA PRO A 111 5.03 9.08 11.23
C PRO A 111 4.54 10.43 11.78
N THR A 112 5.35 11.08 12.63
CA THR A 112 5.04 12.39 13.23
C THR A 112 4.78 13.48 12.19
N GLN A 113 5.46 13.46 11.04
CA GLN A 113 5.23 14.45 9.97
C GLN A 113 3.83 14.29 9.36
N VAL A 114 3.38 13.05 9.17
CA VAL A 114 2.04 12.77 8.65
C VAL A 114 0.98 13.26 9.64
N LEU A 115 1.20 13.05 10.95
CA LEU A 115 0.35 13.58 12.01
C LEU A 115 0.26 15.11 11.96
N ASP A 116 1.40 15.80 11.85
CA ASP A 116 1.45 17.26 11.79
C ASP A 116 0.69 17.82 10.58
N HIS A 117 0.76 17.14 9.44
CA HIS A 117 0.00 17.51 8.24
C HIS A 117 -1.51 17.26 8.41
N LEU A 118 -1.90 16.12 9.01
CA LEU A 118 -3.30 15.81 9.30
C LEU A 118 -3.94 16.85 10.24
N LEU A 119 -3.20 17.37 11.23
CA LEU A 119 -3.68 18.42 12.14
C LEU A 119 -4.01 19.75 11.46
N ARG A 120 -3.47 19.98 10.26
CA ARG A 120 -3.69 21.22 9.49
C ARG A 120 -4.89 21.12 8.55
N ILE A 121 -5.48 19.94 8.40
CA ILE A 121 -6.63 19.73 7.52
C ILE A 121 -7.88 20.37 8.14
N PRO A 122 -8.61 21.21 7.40
CA PRO A 122 -9.83 21.80 7.91
C PRO A 122 -10.91 20.74 8.10
N ALA A 123 -11.60 20.76 9.24
CA ALA A 123 -12.75 19.89 9.50
C ALA A 123 -13.98 20.38 8.71
N GLN A 124 -14.05 20.04 7.42
CA GLN A 124 -15.19 20.33 6.55
C GLN A 124 -15.87 19.03 6.15
N GLY A 125 -17.16 18.92 6.48
CA GLY A 125 -18.01 17.72 6.37
C GLY A 125 -18.35 17.22 4.96
N LEU A 126 -17.52 17.47 3.97
CA LEU A 126 -17.76 17.09 2.58
C LEU A 126 -16.75 16.03 2.13
N THR A 127 -17.20 15.14 1.25
CA THR A 127 -16.47 13.96 0.80
C THR A 127 -16.46 13.88 -0.72
N ASN A 128 -15.31 14.19 -1.30
CA ASN A 128 -15.02 14.13 -2.73
C ASN A 128 -14.05 12.98 -3.02
N VAL A 129 -14.60 11.78 -3.20
CA VAL A 129 -13.85 10.56 -3.47
C VAL A 129 -13.12 10.59 -4.82
N SER A 130 -13.59 11.39 -5.78
CA SER A 130 -12.97 11.45 -7.11
C SER A 130 -11.60 12.14 -7.07
N PHE A 131 -11.48 13.19 -6.27
CA PHE A 131 -10.28 14.00 -6.21
C PHE A 131 -9.00 13.27 -5.72
N PRO A 132 -9.00 12.47 -4.63
CA PRO A 132 -7.82 11.69 -4.26
C PRO A 132 -7.42 10.67 -5.33
N LEU A 133 -8.36 10.15 -6.13
CA LEU A 133 -8.05 9.21 -7.21
C LEU A 133 -7.36 9.92 -8.39
N GLU A 134 -7.76 11.15 -8.71
CA GLU A 134 -7.09 11.99 -9.69
C GLU A 134 -5.67 12.38 -9.24
N VAL A 135 -5.52 12.78 -7.97
CA VAL A 135 -4.21 13.06 -7.36
C VAL A 135 -3.34 11.81 -7.38
N ALA A 136 -3.89 10.65 -7.02
CA ALA A 136 -3.17 9.38 -7.06
C ALA A 136 -2.68 9.03 -8.47
N ALA A 137 -3.48 9.29 -9.51
CA ALA A 137 -3.05 9.09 -10.90
C ALA A 137 -1.84 9.95 -11.25
N ALA A 138 -1.83 11.22 -10.82
CA ALA A 138 -0.70 12.13 -11.01
C ALA A 138 0.55 11.70 -10.21
N GLU A 139 0.37 11.15 -9.01
CA GLU A 139 1.46 10.59 -8.18
C GLU A 139 2.08 9.34 -8.83
N LEU A 140 1.26 8.39 -9.29
CA LEU A 140 1.72 7.17 -9.96
C LEU A 140 2.42 7.47 -11.30
N ALA A 141 1.94 8.47 -12.05
CA ALA A 141 2.53 8.84 -13.34
C ALA A 141 4.00 9.29 -13.21
N ARG A 142 4.41 9.82 -12.05
CA ARG A 142 5.80 10.23 -11.81
C ARG A 142 6.74 9.06 -11.50
N ARG A 143 6.19 7.88 -11.20
CA ARG A 143 6.96 6.69 -10.84
C ARG A 143 6.28 5.45 -11.43
N ALA A 144 6.51 5.22 -12.72
CA ALA A 144 5.93 4.11 -13.46
C ALA A 144 6.51 2.76 -12.99
N VAL A 145 5.84 2.13 -12.02
CA VAL A 145 6.14 0.79 -11.54
C VAL A 145 5.03 -0.15 -12.01
N PRO A 146 5.34 -1.34 -12.57
CA PRO A 146 4.32 -2.24 -13.14
C PRO A 146 3.24 -2.68 -12.14
N ASP A 147 3.60 -2.92 -10.88
CA ASP A 147 2.65 -3.23 -9.80
C ASP A 147 2.35 -1.95 -9.01
N SER A 148 1.38 -1.19 -9.52
CA SER A 148 0.91 0.06 -8.91
C SER A 148 -0.55 -0.08 -8.50
N ARG A 149 -0.91 0.37 -7.30
CA ARG A 149 -2.30 0.38 -6.84
C ARG A 149 -2.61 1.53 -5.91
N VAL A 150 -3.89 1.87 -5.85
CA VAL A 150 -4.46 2.77 -4.85
C VAL A 150 -5.29 1.96 -3.86
N VAL A 151 -5.14 2.24 -2.58
CA VAL A 151 -6.00 1.71 -1.51
C VAL A 151 -6.81 2.88 -0.96
N LEU A 152 -8.12 2.86 -1.17
CA LEU A 152 -9.05 3.85 -0.67
C LEU A 152 -9.64 3.40 0.68
N LEU A 153 -9.48 4.21 1.72
CA LEU A 153 -10.07 4.03 3.03
C LEU A 153 -11.12 5.12 3.27
N SER A 154 -12.40 4.78 3.20
CA SER A 154 -13.51 5.74 3.25
C SER A 154 -14.82 5.02 3.58
N ASP A 155 -15.79 5.75 4.11
CA ASP A 155 -17.19 5.29 4.19
C ASP A 155 -17.92 5.38 2.83
N CYS A 156 -17.25 5.93 1.80
CA CYS A 156 -17.72 6.14 0.45
C CYS A 156 -18.96 7.03 0.33
N VAL A 157 -19.31 7.85 1.35
CA VAL A 157 -20.46 8.76 1.30
C VAL A 157 -20.11 10.00 0.45
N HIS A 158 -20.01 9.80 -0.86
CA HIS A 158 -19.63 10.84 -1.82
C HIS A 158 -20.73 11.88 -2.00
N ASN A 159 -20.43 13.13 -1.65
CA ASN A 159 -21.41 14.22 -1.68
C ASN A 159 -20.87 15.52 -2.32
N ALA A 160 -19.65 15.50 -2.84
CA ALA A 160 -19.03 16.65 -3.52
C ALA A 160 -18.15 16.19 -4.68
N GLY A 161 -18.15 16.93 -5.79
CA GLY A 161 -17.29 16.66 -6.94
C GLY A 161 -17.96 15.79 -8.02
N ARG A 162 -17.13 15.23 -8.90
CA ARG A 162 -17.57 14.38 -10.01
C ARG A 162 -17.65 12.92 -9.57
N ASP A 163 -18.37 12.11 -10.34
CA ASP A 163 -18.45 10.67 -10.16
C ASP A 163 -17.05 10.01 -10.03
N PRO A 164 -16.74 9.33 -8.91
CA PRO A 164 -15.43 8.72 -8.66
C PRO A 164 -15.15 7.50 -9.54
N ARG A 165 -16.17 6.84 -10.12
CA ARG A 165 -16.00 5.62 -10.93
C ARG A 165 -15.17 5.88 -12.18
N GLY A 166 -15.33 7.06 -12.79
CA GLY A 166 -14.53 7.48 -13.95
C GLY A 166 -13.05 7.67 -13.61
N ALA A 167 -12.74 8.24 -12.43
CA ALA A 167 -11.37 8.39 -11.96
C ALA A 167 -10.75 7.02 -11.60
N ALA A 168 -11.52 6.17 -10.92
CA ALA A 168 -11.09 4.81 -10.55
C ALA A 168 -10.71 3.96 -11.77
N ALA A 169 -11.51 4.02 -12.84
CA ALA A 169 -11.28 3.25 -14.07
C ALA A 169 -9.96 3.58 -14.79
N ARG A 170 -9.40 4.78 -14.54
CA ARG A 170 -8.13 5.25 -15.13
C ARG A 170 -6.90 4.80 -14.35
N LEU A 171 -7.07 4.33 -13.12
CA LEU A 171 -5.99 3.84 -12.28
C LEU A 171 -5.66 2.38 -12.62
N PRO A 172 -4.41 1.92 -12.42
CA PRO A 172 -4.04 0.53 -12.70
C PRO A 172 -4.85 -0.46 -11.86
N ARG A 173 -4.97 -0.15 -10.55
CA ARG A 173 -5.79 -0.87 -9.60
C ARG A 173 -6.29 0.04 -8.46
N VAL A 174 -7.55 -0.13 -8.04
CA VAL A 174 -8.14 0.54 -6.86
C VAL A 174 -8.78 -0.50 -5.94
N ASP A 175 -8.15 -0.76 -4.80
CA ASP A 175 -8.73 -1.53 -3.71
C ASP A 175 -9.48 -0.57 -2.76
N VAL A 176 -10.62 -0.98 -2.22
CA VAL A 176 -11.47 -0.18 -1.34
C VAL A 176 -11.65 -0.88 0.00
N MET A 177 -11.34 -0.18 1.09
CA MET A 177 -11.67 -0.52 2.47
C MET A 177 -12.80 0.39 2.93
N LEU A 178 -14.02 -0.16 2.96
CA LEU A 178 -15.19 0.55 3.41
C LEU A 178 -15.22 0.61 4.94
N ASP A 179 -15.19 1.81 5.51
CA ASP A 179 -15.49 2.01 6.92
C ASP A 179 -16.99 1.86 7.16
N ALA A 180 -17.38 0.81 7.88
CA ALA A 180 -18.76 0.52 8.25
C ALA A 180 -19.12 0.92 9.68
N SER A 181 -18.30 1.74 10.34
CA SER A 181 -18.57 2.25 11.70
C SER A 181 -19.69 3.28 11.76
N GLY A 182 -20.09 3.87 10.63
CA GLY A 182 -21.13 4.89 10.54
C GLY A 182 -21.99 4.79 9.28
N GLU A 183 -22.52 5.95 8.85
CA GLU A 183 -23.14 6.10 7.53
C GLU A 183 -22.14 5.70 6.45
N LYS A 184 -22.60 4.97 5.43
CA LYS A 184 -21.72 4.40 4.40
C LYS A 184 -22.48 4.18 3.10
N ASP A 185 -21.75 4.21 2.00
CA ASP A 185 -22.22 3.81 0.68
C ASP A 185 -21.48 2.56 0.20
N GLU A 186 -21.98 1.39 0.61
CA GLU A 186 -21.40 0.10 0.22
C GLU A 186 -21.51 -0.15 -1.28
N GLN A 187 -22.58 0.31 -1.92
CA GLN A 187 -22.76 0.14 -3.35
C GLN A 187 -21.69 0.91 -4.11
N LEU A 188 -21.52 2.20 -3.81
CA LEU A 188 -20.50 3.02 -4.45
C LEU A 188 -19.09 2.47 -4.21
N GLY A 189 -18.78 2.03 -2.99
CA GLY A 189 -17.49 1.42 -2.67
C GLY A 189 -17.18 0.18 -3.52
N ARG A 190 -18.18 -0.70 -3.73
CA ARG A 190 -18.05 -1.86 -4.63
C ARG A 190 -17.87 -1.46 -6.08
N GLU A 191 -18.61 -0.46 -6.54
CA GLU A 191 -18.52 0.04 -7.92
C GLU A 191 -17.17 0.71 -8.22
N ILE A 192 -16.61 1.46 -7.27
CA ILE A 192 -15.26 2.04 -7.37
C ILE A 192 -14.21 0.93 -7.48
N ALA A 193 -14.25 -0.07 -6.58
CA ALA A 193 -13.32 -1.19 -6.61
C ALA A 193 -13.41 -1.96 -7.93
N ALA A 194 -14.63 -2.22 -8.42
CA ALA A 194 -14.85 -2.90 -9.69
C ALA A 194 -14.33 -2.08 -10.88
N ALA A 195 -14.64 -0.78 -10.95
CA ALA A 195 -14.14 0.12 -11.99
C ALA A 195 -12.60 0.17 -12.01
N GLY A 196 -12.00 0.20 -10.82
CA GLY A 196 -10.56 0.15 -10.63
C GLY A 196 -9.96 -1.26 -10.66
N ARG A 197 -10.68 -2.33 -11.06
CA ARG A 197 -10.15 -3.71 -11.14
C ARG A 197 -9.50 -4.21 -9.84
N GLY A 198 -9.93 -3.69 -8.70
CA GLY A 198 -9.42 -4.07 -7.39
C GLY A 198 -10.44 -4.82 -6.57
N ARG A 199 -10.18 -4.85 -5.27
CA ARG A 199 -10.95 -5.61 -4.30
C ARG A 199 -11.68 -4.67 -3.36
N PHE A 200 -12.79 -5.18 -2.82
CA PHE A 200 -13.59 -4.48 -1.84
C PHE A 200 -13.58 -5.27 -0.52
N LEU A 201 -13.26 -4.60 0.59
CA LEU A 201 -13.34 -5.15 1.94
C LEU A 201 -14.09 -4.16 2.83
N VAL A 202 -14.80 -4.70 3.81
CA VAL A 202 -15.48 -3.91 4.84
C VAL A 202 -14.68 -4.01 6.13
N ILE A 203 -14.46 -2.87 6.77
CA ILE A 203 -13.83 -2.76 8.08
C ILE A 203 -14.81 -2.11 9.07
N LYS A 204 -14.67 -2.39 10.37
CA LYS A 204 -15.52 -1.79 11.41
C LYS A 204 -14.80 -0.68 12.20
N GLY A 205 -13.57 -0.37 11.81
CA GLY A 205 -12.75 0.69 12.37
C GLY A 205 -11.26 0.45 12.15
N PHE A 206 -10.44 1.30 12.76
CA PHE A 206 -8.99 1.37 12.50
C PHE A 206 -8.20 0.10 12.80
N ARG A 207 -8.65 -0.70 13.79
CA ARG A 207 -7.99 -1.95 14.18
C ARG A 207 -8.05 -3.00 13.08
N ASP A 208 -9.05 -2.91 12.21
CA ASP A 208 -9.24 -3.85 11.10
C ASP A 208 -8.42 -3.45 9.87
N VAL A 209 -7.86 -2.23 9.83
CA VAL A 209 -7.14 -1.73 8.64
C VAL A 209 -5.87 -2.54 8.37
N ALA A 210 -5.03 -2.78 9.39
CA ALA A 210 -3.81 -3.57 9.21
C ALA A 210 -4.10 -5.00 8.72
N PRO A 211 -5.00 -5.78 9.37
CA PRO A 211 -5.42 -7.08 8.85
C PRO A 211 -6.01 -7.03 7.43
N ALA A 212 -6.83 -6.01 7.11
CA ALA A 212 -7.41 -5.87 5.78
C ALA A 212 -6.35 -5.57 4.71
N LEU A 213 -5.30 -4.82 5.05
CA LEU A 213 -4.19 -4.54 4.13
C LEU A 213 -3.43 -5.81 3.82
N THR A 214 -3.05 -6.56 4.85
CA THR A 214 -2.41 -7.86 4.70
C THR A 214 -3.24 -8.74 3.76
N ALA A 215 -4.57 -8.80 3.94
CA ALA A 215 -5.47 -9.55 3.07
C ALA A 215 -5.49 -9.08 1.60
N PHE A 216 -5.20 -7.81 1.28
CA PHE A 216 -5.04 -7.33 -0.10
C PHE A 216 -3.71 -7.71 -0.75
N PHE A 217 -2.68 -8.01 0.04
CA PHE A 217 -1.32 -8.27 -0.42
C PHE A 217 -0.87 -9.73 -0.34
N GLU A 218 -1.60 -10.60 0.37
CA GLU A 218 -1.26 -12.04 0.56
C GLU A 218 -1.47 -12.96 -0.66
N ARG A 219 -1.71 -12.42 -1.87
CA ARG A 219 -1.78 -13.22 -3.11
C ARG A 219 -1.08 -12.53 -4.27
#